data_AF-A0A432GX30-F1
#
_entry.id   AF-A0A432GX30-F1
#
_cell.length_a   1.000
_cell.length_b   1.000
_cell.length_c   1.000
_cell.angle_alpha   90.00
_cell.angle_beta   90.00
_cell.angle_gamma   90.00
#
_symmetry.space_group_name_H-M   'P 1'
#
loop_
_entity.id
_entity.type
_entity.pdbx_description
1 polymer ?
#
loop_
_entity_poly.entity_id
_entity_poly.type
_entity_poly.pdbx_seq_one_letter_code
_entity_poly.pdbx_strand_id
1 'polypeptide(L)'
;MQGFYSAKQSKDKPAFSVIKGSFAVVSATALNVRSGPSTKNPVLKVILKDTHILPLSSPKHEWLKIRIPKGIKGWVAKKHVKIYMPKPLSVFKVKPASMPFTSLLEASISRYMEEMYIQKRLKPVDKLFIVVEDLTTESYVVSIRPRQSVKSASTIKVPILHAFMIQRFRGNIKEPSKYERQIEEMIRFSSNPSTNTIIKLLGGPKKIQDLLNETKIYKE
;
A
#
# COMPACT_ATOMS: atom_id res chain seq x y z
N MET A 1 4.39 23.33 -35.43
CA MET A 1 2.93 23.48 -35.21
C MET A 1 2.56 22.60 -34.02
N GLN A 2 2.62 23.11 -32.79
CA GLN A 2 1.50 23.67 -32.03
C GLN A 2 0.19 22.87 -32.18
N GLY A 3 -0.20 22.19 -31.10
CA GLY A 3 -1.48 21.50 -30.94
C GLY A 3 -1.75 21.30 -29.46
N PHE A 4 -2.21 22.37 -28.80
CA PHE A 4 -2.65 22.35 -27.41
C PHE A 4 -4.01 21.63 -27.32
N TYR A 5 -4.08 20.53 -26.57
CA TYR A 5 -5.36 19.92 -26.19
C TYR A 5 -6.02 20.75 -25.09
N SER A 6 -7.08 21.47 -25.46
CA SER A 6 -7.98 22.17 -24.54
C SER A 6 -9.14 21.24 -24.17
N ALA A 7 -9.09 20.64 -22.98
CA ALA A 7 -10.21 19.91 -22.42
C ALA A 7 -11.09 20.87 -21.58
N LYS A 8 -12.28 21.18 -22.12
CA LYS A 8 -13.33 21.95 -21.44
C LYS A 8 -13.76 21.22 -20.15
N GLN A 9 -13.59 21.87 -18.99
CA GLN A 9 -14.14 21.41 -17.71
C GLN A 9 -15.65 21.60 -17.70
N SER A 10 -16.40 20.50 -17.58
CA SER A 10 -17.82 20.54 -17.24
C SER A 10 -18.01 21.07 -15.82
N LYS A 11 -19.03 21.92 -15.67
CA LYS A 11 -19.43 22.56 -14.41
C LYS A 11 -20.27 21.56 -13.62
N ASP A 12 -19.66 20.93 -12.63
CA ASP A 12 -20.28 20.53 -11.35
C ASP A 12 -19.20 20.00 -10.41
N LYS A 13 -18.66 20.87 -9.55
CA LYS A 13 -17.64 20.54 -8.55
C LYS A 13 -18.27 20.63 -7.15
N PRO A 14 -18.31 19.54 -6.35
CA PRO A 14 -18.39 19.70 -4.91
C PRO A 14 -17.05 20.28 -4.44
N ALA A 15 -17.06 21.57 -4.10
CA ALA A 15 -15.89 22.31 -3.64
C ALA A 15 -15.37 21.78 -2.29
N PHE A 16 -14.39 20.88 -2.35
CA PHE A 16 -13.46 20.64 -1.25
C PHE A 16 -12.05 20.73 -1.80
N SER A 17 -11.32 21.78 -1.41
CA SER A 17 -9.91 21.93 -1.74
C SER A 17 -9.11 20.88 -0.98
N VAL A 18 -8.74 19.78 -1.65
CA VAL A 18 -7.62 18.95 -1.18
C VAL A 18 -6.45 19.90 -0.93
N ILE A 19 -5.87 19.88 0.27
CA ILE A 19 -4.62 20.61 0.49
C ILE A 19 -3.58 19.94 -0.40
N LYS A 20 -3.23 20.63 -1.47
CA LYS A 20 -2.34 20.13 -2.52
C LYS A 20 -1.02 19.73 -1.86
N GLY A 21 -0.70 18.43 -1.88
CA GLY A 21 0.57 17.89 -1.39
C GLY A 21 0.67 17.61 0.12
N SER A 22 -0.42 17.58 0.90
CA SER A 22 -0.38 17.04 2.28
C SER A 22 -1.02 15.66 2.34
N PHE A 23 -0.30 14.70 2.93
CA PHE A 23 -0.81 13.38 3.30
C PHE A 23 -0.81 13.24 4.80
N ALA A 24 -1.50 12.24 5.31
CA ALA A 24 -1.43 11.95 6.74
C ALA A 24 -1.51 10.45 7.03
N VAL A 25 -0.98 10.09 8.20
CA VAL A 25 -0.97 8.72 8.71
C VAL A 25 -1.50 8.69 10.15
N VAL A 26 -2.27 7.67 10.48
CA VAL A 26 -2.80 7.47 11.84
C VAL A 26 -1.67 7.08 12.79
N SER A 27 -1.52 7.82 13.89
CA SER A 27 -0.51 7.52 14.92
C SER A 27 -1.06 6.73 16.12
N ALA A 28 -2.38 6.79 16.35
CA ALA A 28 -3.06 6.03 17.41
C ALA A 28 -3.26 4.56 17.03
N THR A 29 -3.35 3.67 18.01
CA THR A 29 -3.64 2.23 17.81
C THR A 29 -4.95 2.02 17.06
N ALA A 30 -5.99 2.76 17.46
CA ALA A 30 -7.27 2.85 16.80
C ALA A 30 -7.78 4.29 16.84
N LEU A 31 -8.38 4.76 15.75
CA LEU A 31 -8.90 6.11 15.59
C LEU A 31 -10.30 6.08 14.98
N ASN A 32 -11.23 6.78 15.64
CA ASN A 32 -12.60 6.92 15.16
C ASN A 32 -12.69 8.00 14.08
N VAL A 33 -13.20 7.62 12.92
CA VAL A 33 -13.67 8.51 11.86
C VAL A 33 -15.13 8.85 12.16
N ARG A 34 -15.43 10.12 12.40
CA ARG A 34 -16.77 10.61 12.80
C ARG A 34 -17.45 11.38 11.68
N SER A 35 -18.77 11.50 11.75
CA SER A 35 -19.56 12.26 10.78
C SER A 35 -19.34 13.78 10.84
N GLY A 36 -18.88 14.30 11.99
CA GLY A 36 -18.59 15.72 12.20
C GLY A 36 -17.43 15.97 13.18
N PRO A 37 -16.96 17.22 13.30
CA PRO A 37 -15.80 17.61 14.11
C PRO A 37 -16.14 17.70 15.63
N SER A 38 -16.62 16.60 16.21
CA SER A 38 -16.90 16.50 17.65
C SER A 38 -16.94 15.04 18.10
N THR A 39 -16.56 14.77 19.35
CA THR A 39 -16.67 13.45 19.97
C THR A 39 -18.12 13.00 20.16
N LYS A 40 -19.09 13.93 20.11
CA LYS A 40 -20.52 13.65 20.17
C LYS A 40 -21.09 13.13 18.85
N ASN A 41 -20.39 13.33 17.74
CA ASN A 41 -20.87 12.89 16.43
C ASN A 41 -20.72 11.37 16.26
N PRO A 42 -21.66 10.70 15.57
CA PRO A 42 -21.58 9.27 15.27
C PRO A 42 -20.24 8.83 14.67
N VAL A 43 -19.79 7.64 15.06
CA VAL A 43 -18.61 6.98 14.47
C VAL A 43 -19.02 6.29 13.18
N LEU A 44 -18.42 6.69 12.06
CA LEU A 44 -18.61 6.08 10.75
C LEU A 44 -17.73 4.84 10.56
N LYS A 45 -16.49 4.89 11.08
CA LYS A 45 -15.51 3.82 10.93
C LYS A 45 -14.40 3.93 11.98
N VAL A 46 -13.79 2.81 12.33
CA VAL A 46 -12.52 2.76 13.08
C VAL A 46 -11.39 2.45 12.10
N ILE A 47 -10.33 3.25 12.13
CA ILE A 47 -9.10 3.04 11.36
C ILE A 47 -7.93 2.77 12.29
N LEU A 48 -7.02 1.90 11.89
CA LEU A 48 -5.91 1.44 12.72
C LEU A 48 -4.67 2.31 12.52
N LYS A 49 -3.71 2.17 13.45
CA LYS A 49 -2.37 2.75 13.31
C LYS A 49 -1.78 2.48 11.93
N ASP A 50 -1.01 3.44 11.42
CA ASP A 50 -0.32 3.37 10.14
C ASP A 50 -1.25 3.36 8.91
N THR A 51 -2.57 3.53 9.11
CA THR A 51 -3.50 3.78 8.00
C THR A 51 -3.21 5.13 7.34
N HIS A 52 -2.92 5.13 6.05
CA HIS A 52 -2.77 6.35 5.24
C HIS A 52 -4.13 6.96 4.91
N ILE A 53 -4.26 8.27 5.12
CA ILE A 53 -5.48 9.04 4.90
C ILE A 53 -5.17 10.32 4.13
N LEU A 54 -6.15 10.82 3.38
CA LEU A 54 -6.02 12.07 2.63
C LEU A 54 -6.71 13.21 3.39
N PRO A 55 -5.96 14.22 3.88
CA PRO A 55 -6.52 15.46 4.42
C PRO A 55 -7.33 16.23 3.37
N LEU A 56 -8.54 16.65 3.74
CA LEU A 56 -9.45 17.45 2.92
C LEU A 56 -9.66 18.87 3.46
N SER A 57 -9.17 19.17 4.66
CA SER A 57 -9.30 20.48 5.31
C SER A 57 -7.98 20.91 5.91
N SER A 58 -7.77 22.22 6.02
CA SER A 58 -6.62 22.84 6.70
C SER A 58 -6.39 22.25 8.09
N PRO A 59 -5.14 21.96 8.49
CA PRO A 59 -4.83 21.39 9.80
C PRO A 59 -4.89 22.43 10.93
N LYS A 60 -5.46 23.62 10.72
CA LYS A 60 -5.53 24.68 11.74
C LYS A 60 -6.50 24.38 12.89
N HIS A 61 -7.37 23.39 12.73
CA HIS A 61 -8.37 23.00 13.74
C HIS A 61 -8.01 21.69 14.44
N GLU A 62 -8.58 21.46 15.62
CA GLU A 62 -8.47 20.20 16.39
C GLU A 62 -9.05 18.99 15.64
N TRP A 63 -9.89 19.24 14.65
CA TRP A 63 -10.50 18.23 13.80
C TRP A 63 -10.00 18.36 12.36
N LEU A 64 -9.63 17.23 11.80
CA LEU A 64 -9.18 17.11 10.42
C LEU A 64 -10.25 16.38 9.61
N LYS A 65 -10.78 17.03 8.58
CA LYS A 65 -11.61 16.36 7.59
C LYS A 65 -10.71 15.54 6.69
N ILE A 66 -11.07 14.28 6.47
CA ILE A 66 -10.24 13.30 5.76
C ILE A 66 -11.07 12.47 4.79
N ARG A 67 -10.38 11.85 3.84
CA ARG A 67 -10.87 10.73 3.02
C ARG A 67 -10.02 9.50 3.32
N ILE A 68 -10.65 8.39 3.64
CA ILE A 68 -9.99 7.09 3.82
C ILE A 68 -10.06 6.25 2.53
N PRO A 69 -9.25 5.17 2.40
CA PRO A 69 -9.44 4.19 1.35
C PRO A 69 -10.90 3.71 1.27
N LYS A 70 -11.40 3.42 0.07
CA LYS A 70 -12.83 3.20 -0.25
C LYS A 70 -13.70 4.48 -0.32
N GLY A 71 -13.09 5.66 -0.26
CA GLY A 71 -13.75 6.92 -0.59
C GLY A 71 -14.58 7.55 0.54
N ILE A 72 -14.70 6.89 1.70
CA ILE A 72 -15.43 7.41 2.86
C ILE A 72 -14.79 8.72 3.33
N LYS A 73 -15.63 9.74 3.53
CA LYS A 73 -15.22 11.05 4.06
C LYS A 73 -15.73 11.19 5.49
N GLY A 74 -14.91 11.77 6.36
CA GLY A 74 -15.29 12.01 7.75
C GLY A 74 -14.29 12.91 8.46
N TRP A 75 -14.38 12.94 9.79
CA TRP A 75 -13.57 13.79 10.66
C TRP A 75 -12.83 12.96 11.69
N VAL A 76 -11.56 13.29 11.92
CA VAL A 76 -10.72 12.67 12.94
C VAL A 76 -10.08 13.74 13.82
N ALA A 77 -9.79 13.40 15.08
CA ALA A 77 -9.04 14.29 15.95
C ALA A 77 -7.59 14.39 15.47
N LYS A 78 -7.13 15.62 15.17
CA LYS A 78 -5.83 15.91 14.55
C LYS A 78 -4.66 15.38 15.38
N LYS A 79 -4.75 15.41 16.71
CA LYS A 79 -3.70 14.92 17.62
C LYS A 79 -3.31 13.45 17.42
N HIS A 80 -4.17 12.65 16.77
CA HIS A 80 -3.93 11.23 16.48
C HIS A 80 -3.48 10.98 15.04
N VAL A 81 -3.05 12.04 14.35
CA VAL A 81 -2.67 12.01 12.95
C VAL A 81 -1.34 12.73 12.76
N LYS A 82 -0.40 12.06 12.09
CA LYS A 82 0.85 12.68 11.65
C LYS A 82 0.69 13.14 10.21
N ILE A 83 0.65 14.45 10.01
CA ILE A 83 0.62 15.05 8.67
C ILE A 83 2.05 15.10 8.13
N TYR A 84 2.22 14.75 6.87
CA TYR A 84 3.47 14.87 6.16
C TYR A 84 3.23 15.47 4.78
N MET A 85 4.15 16.33 4.36
CA MET A 85 4.22 16.80 2.98
C MET A 85 5.41 16.11 2.35
N PRO A 86 5.23 15.24 1.33
CA PRO A 86 6.36 14.72 0.60
C PRO A 86 7.14 15.90 0.04
N LYS A 87 8.46 15.88 0.26
CA LYS A 87 9.36 16.83 -0.40
C LYS A 87 9.12 16.67 -1.90
N PRO A 88 8.80 17.76 -2.65
CA PRO A 88 8.72 17.65 -4.09
C PRO A 88 10.06 17.15 -4.60
N LEU A 89 10.03 16.19 -5.53
CA LEU A 89 11.24 15.72 -6.19
C LEU A 89 11.92 16.94 -6.82
N SER A 90 13.22 17.08 -6.59
CA SER A 90 13.96 18.20 -7.16
C SER A 90 13.98 18.02 -8.66
N VAL A 91 13.27 18.89 -9.38
CA VAL A 91 13.38 18.98 -10.83
C VAL A 91 14.72 19.65 -11.16
N PHE A 92 15.84 19.03 -10.80
CA PHE A 92 17.11 19.39 -11.40
C PHE A 92 16.95 19.21 -12.90
N LYS A 93 17.42 20.19 -13.68
CA LYS A 93 17.43 20.18 -15.16
C LYS A 93 18.36 19.07 -15.69
N VAL A 94 18.07 17.83 -15.37
CA VAL A 94 18.67 16.67 -16.02
C VAL A 94 17.85 16.47 -17.28
N LYS A 95 18.50 16.50 -18.45
CA LYS A 95 17.86 16.06 -19.70
C LYS A 95 17.20 14.72 -19.40
N PRO A 96 15.88 14.53 -19.64
CA PRO A 96 15.25 13.25 -19.38
C PRO A 96 16.09 12.19 -20.05
N ALA A 97 16.67 11.29 -19.25
CA ALA A 97 17.32 10.13 -19.80
C ALA A 97 16.27 9.42 -20.66
N SER A 98 16.67 9.01 -21.86
CA SER A 98 15.87 8.38 -22.91
C SER A 98 15.29 7.01 -22.53
N MET A 99 15.08 6.73 -21.24
CA MET A 99 14.45 5.50 -20.78
C MET A 99 12.93 5.60 -20.99
N PRO A 100 12.32 4.62 -21.67
CA PRO A 100 10.88 4.53 -21.73
C PRO A 100 10.36 4.32 -20.31
N PHE A 101 9.32 5.06 -19.93
CA PHE A 101 8.62 4.88 -18.67
C PHE A 101 7.13 4.69 -18.91
N THR A 102 6.50 3.84 -18.09
CA THR A 102 5.08 3.49 -18.23
C THR A 102 4.15 4.62 -17.76
N SER A 103 4.61 5.46 -16.83
CA SER A 103 3.85 6.62 -16.34
C SER A 103 4.74 7.71 -15.72
N LEU A 104 4.15 8.87 -15.46
CA LEU A 104 4.80 9.93 -14.68
C LEU A 104 5.18 9.47 -13.26
N LEU A 105 4.41 8.55 -12.67
CA LEU A 105 4.74 7.98 -11.35
C LEU A 105 6.02 7.15 -11.44
N GLU A 106 6.14 6.29 -12.45
CA GLU A 106 7.35 5.51 -12.68
C GLU A 106 8.58 6.39 -12.90
N ALA A 107 8.46 7.41 -13.77
CA ALA A 107 9.53 8.38 -13.99
C ALA A 107 9.96 9.06 -12.68
N SER A 108 9.01 9.43 -11.83
CA SER A 108 9.27 10.06 -10.53
C SER A 108 10.04 9.14 -9.57
N ILE A 109 9.69 7.85 -9.52
CA ILE A 109 10.37 6.85 -8.68
C ILE A 109 11.78 6.60 -9.20
N SER A 110 11.94 6.39 -10.51
CA SER A 110 13.25 6.19 -11.14
C SER A 110 14.17 7.38 -10.87
N ARG A 111 13.65 8.60 -11.00
CA ARG A 111 14.40 9.82 -10.70
C ARG A 111 14.82 9.91 -9.24
N TYR A 112 13.91 9.59 -8.31
CA TYR A 112 14.26 9.53 -6.88
C TYR A 112 15.39 8.54 -6.61
N MET A 113 15.34 7.35 -7.22
CA MET A 113 16.39 6.34 -7.08
C MET A 113 17.74 6.83 -7.61
N GLU A 114 17.77 7.49 -8.79
CA GLU A 114 18.98 8.14 -9.32
C GLU A 114 19.57 9.13 -8.32
N GLU A 115 18.74 10.00 -7.73
CA GLU A 115 19.20 10.96 -6.73
C GLU A 115 19.79 10.28 -5.51
N MET A 116 19.21 9.17 -5.05
CA MET A 116 19.76 8.40 -3.93
C MET A 116 21.13 7.79 -4.26
N TYR A 117 21.37 7.35 -5.49
CA TYR A 117 22.70 6.89 -5.91
C TYR A 117 23.70 8.03 -6.04
N ILE A 118 23.32 9.17 -6.66
CA ILE A 118 24.17 10.36 -6.81
C ILE A 118 24.60 10.90 -5.43
N GLN A 119 23.67 10.94 -4.48
CA GLN A 119 23.93 11.36 -3.10
C GLN A 119 24.65 10.30 -2.27
N LYS A 120 25.04 9.16 -2.85
CA LYS A 120 25.68 8.03 -2.16
C LYS A 120 24.87 7.48 -0.98
N ARG A 121 23.55 7.68 -0.98
CA ARG A 121 22.62 7.11 0.00
C ARG A 121 22.27 5.66 -0.32
N LEU A 122 22.41 5.27 -1.59
CA LEU A 122 22.34 3.89 -2.06
C LEU A 122 23.59 3.53 -2.84
N LYS A 123 24.01 2.27 -2.76
CA LYS A 123 25.11 1.72 -3.55
C LYS A 123 24.58 1.23 -4.90
N PRO A 124 25.41 1.15 -5.96
CA PRO A 124 24.99 0.63 -7.26
C PRO A 124 24.38 -0.78 -7.23
N VAL A 125 24.74 -1.60 -6.23
CA VAL A 125 24.21 -2.95 -6.01
C VAL A 125 22.81 -2.96 -5.38
N ASP A 126 22.40 -1.87 -4.73
CA ASP A 126 21.08 -1.76 -4.09
C ASP A 126 20.05 -1.48 -5.18
N LYS A 127 19.33 -2.51 -5.63
CA LYS A 127 18.33 -2.38 -6.71
C LYS A 127 16.91 -2.34 -6.17
N LEU A 128 16.09 -1.44 -6.72
CA LEU A 128 14.64 -1.42 -6.51
C LEU A 128 13.95 -2.31 -7.55
N PHE A 129 13.00 -3.11 -7.07
CA PHE A 129 12.07 -3.91 -7.86
C PHE A 129 10.67 -3.53 -7.40
N ILE A 130 9.85 -2.99 -8.29
CA ILE A 130 8.50 -2.54 -7.94
C ILE A 130 7.56 -2.64 -9.13
N VAL A 131 6.37 -3.18 -8.85
CA VAL A 131 5.22 -3.11 -9.73
C VAL A 131 4.11 -2.37 -8.98
N VAL A 132 3.44 -1.44 -9.65
CA VAL A 132 2.21 -0.81 -9.17
C VAL A 132 1.17 -1.01 -10.25
N GLU A 133 0.08 -1.65 -9.87
CA GLU A 133 -1.03 -1.99 -10.76
C GLU A 133 -2.28 -1.23 -10.34
N ASP A 134 -2.98 -0.68 -11.32
CA ASP A 134 -4.33 -0.18 -11.12
C ASP A 134 -5.32 -1.33 -11.22
N LEU A 135 -5.82 -1.81 -10.07
CA LEU A 135 -6.75 -2.94 -9.99
C LEU A 135 -8.11 -2.70 -10.70
N THR A 136 -8.42 -1.47 -11.13
CA THR A 136 -9.65 -1.18 -11.90
C THR A 136 -9.46 -1.40 -13.40
N THR A 137 -8.24 -1.23 -13.88
CA THR A 137 -7.89 -1.35 -15.30
C THR A 137 -6.94 -2.52 -15.58
N GLU A 138 -6.44 -3.17 -14.53
CA GLU A 138 -5.41 -4.22 -14.56
C GLU A 138 -4.12 -3.77 -15.28
N SER A 139 -3.93 -2.46 -15.40
CA SER A 139 -2.77 -1.88 -16.07
C SER A 139 -1.65 -1.58 -15.07
N TYR A 140 -0.41 -1.87 -15.46
CA TYR A 140 0.74 -1.44 -14.69
C TYR A 140 0.97 0.07 -14.90
N VAL A 141 0.94 0.81 -13.80
CA VAL A 141 1.32 2.22 -13.76
C VAL A 141 2.80 2.39 -13.36
N VAL A 142 3.42 1.38 -12.76
CA VAL A 142 4.87 1.31 -12.51
C VAL A 142 5.34 -0.11 -12.73
N SER A 143 6.45 -0.28 -13.44
CA SER A 143 7.03 -1.57 -13.81
C SER A 143 8.56 -1.47 -13.84
N ILE A 144 9.18 -1.27 -12.67
CA ILE A 144 10.64 -1.18 -12.53
C ILE A 144 11.20 -2.57 -12.21
N ARG A 145 11.91 -3.15 -13.19
CA ARG A 145 12.45 -4.53 -13.14
C ARG A 145 11.37 -5.56 -12.78
N PRO A 146 10.24 -5.59 -13.50
CA PRO A 146 9.18 -6.56 -13.25
C PRO A 146 9.69 -7.98 -13.53
N ARG A 147 9.00 -8.98 -12.98
CA ARG A 147 9.24 -10.42 -13.29
C ARG A 147 10.68 -10.88 -13.06
N GLN A 148 11.31 -10.38 -12.00
CA GLN A 148 12.60 -10.89 -11.52
C GLN A 148 12.44 -11.55 -10.17
N SER A 149 13.02 -12.74 -10.03
CA SER A 149 13.07 -13.45 -8.76
C SER A 149 13.90 -12.67 -7.74
N VAL A 150 13.29 -12.33 -6.62
CA VAL A 150 13.94 -11.68 -5.48
C VAL A 150 13.77 -12.53 -4.23
N LYS A 151 14.68 -12.38 -3.26
CA LYS A 151 14.50 -13.01 -1.95
C LYS A 151 13.24 -12.44 -1.30
N SER A 152 12.25 -13.30 -1.06
CA SER A 152 10.96 -12.91 -0.49
C SER A 152 11.05 -12.39 0.95
N ALA A 153 12.05 -12.82 1.71
CA ALA A 153 12.08 -12.61 3.16
C ALA A 153 10.71 -12.98 3.77
N SER A 154 10.14 -12.12 4.63
CA SER A 154 8.86 -12.39 5.27
C SER A 154 7.63 -12.25 4.36
N THR A 155 7.77 -11.76 3.12
CA THR A 155 6.62 -11.70 2.20
C THR A 155 6.12 -13.09 1.77
N ILE A 156 6.96 -14.13 1.94
CA ILE A 156 6.58 -15.55 1.73
C ILE A 156 5.39 -16.01 2.60
N LYS A 157 5.13 -15.31 3.71
CA LYS A 157 4.03 -15.61 4.63
C LYS A 157 2.66 -15.45 3.98
N VAL A 158 2.53 -14.61 2.95
CA VAL A 158 1.30 -14.45 2.18
C VAL A 158 1.00 -15.69 1.32
N PRO A 159 1.94 -16.23 0.51
CA PRO A 159 1.79 -17.55 -0.11
C PRO A 159 1.48 -18.68 0.88
N ILE A 160 2.12 -18.70 2.06
CA ILE A 160 1.83 -19.70 3.10
C ILE A 160 0.39 -19.58 3.61
N LEU A 161 -0.10 -18.36 3.86
CA LEU A 161 -1.51 -18.12 4.18
C LEU A 161 -2.43 -18.61 3.07
N HIS A 162 -2.09 -18.35 1.81
CA HIS A 162 -2.90 -18.80 0.68
C HIS A 162 -2.99 -20.34 0.65
N ALA A 163 -1.88 -21.05 0.85
CA ALA A 163 -1.89 -22.51 0.97
C ALA A 163 -2.75 -23.00 2.15
N PHE A 164 -2.72 -22.31 3.30
CA PHE A 164 -3.62 -22.59 4.42
C PHE A 164 -5.09 -22.42 4.02
N MET A 165 -5.43 -21.35 3.32
CA MET A 165 -6.80 -21.08 2.88
C MET A 165 -7.31 -22.13 1.88
N ILE A 166 -6.46 -22.60 0.96
CA ILE A 166 -6.79 -23.71 0.05
C ILE A 166 -7.12 -24.97 0.86
N GLN A 167 -6.27 -25.36 1.80
CA GLN A 167 -6.48 -26.57 2.61
C GLN A 167 -7.70 -26.45 3.53
N ARG A 168 -7.95 -25.27 4.09
CA ARG A 168 -9.18 -24.97 4.84
C ARG A 168 -10.41 -25.15 3.95
N PHE A 169 -10.41 -24.57 2.75
CA PHE A 169 -11.53 -24.65 1.82
C PHE A 169 -11.80 -26.09 1.34
N ARG A 170 -10.75 -26.89 1.15
CA ARG A 170 -10.84 -28.31 0.82
C ARG A 170 -11.31 -29.22 1.97
N GLY A 171 -11.52 -28.67 3.18
CA GLY A 171 -11.91 -29.45 4.36
C GLY A 171 -10.77 -30.27 4.98
N ASN A 172 -9.52 -30.07 4.53
CA ASN A 172 -8.35 -30.79 5.05
C ASN A 172 -7.88 -30.25 6.42
N ILE A 173 -8.42 -29.11 6.86
CA ILE A 173 -8.19 -28.52 8.18
C ILE A 173 -9.49 -28.60 8.98
N LYS A 174 -9.56 -29.56 9.91
CA LYS A 174 -10.78 -29.85 10.68
C LYS A 174 -11.20 -28.73 11.63
N GLU A 175 -10.23 -28.05 12.26
CA GLU A 175 -10.48 -26.99 13.26
C GLU A 175 -9.65 -25.73 12.94
N PRO A 176 -10.04 -24.94 11.93
CA PRO A 176 -9.24 -23.80 11.48
C PRO A 176 -9.12 -22.69 12.55
N SER A 177 -10.12 -22.54 13.44
CA SER A 177 -10.10 -21.55 14.54
C SER A 177 -8.96 -21.78 15.53
N LYS A 178 -8.50 -23.04 15.70
CA LYS A 178 -7.36 -23.38 16.56
C LYS A 178 -6.05 -22.69 16.12
N TYR A 179 -5.98 -22.29 14.84
CA TYR A 179 -4.80 -21.68 14.24
C TYR A 179 -4.95 -20.17 13.99
N GLU A 180 -6.07 -19.56 14.41
CA GLU A 180 -6.38 -18.15 14.16
C GLU A 180 -5.30 -17.23 14.72
N ARG A 181 -4.90 -17.46 15.97
CA ARG A 181 -3.83 -16.70 16.62
C ARG A 181 -2.51 -16.80 15.86
N GLN A 182 -2.13 -18.01 15.43
CA GLN A 182 -0.87 -18.23 14.72
C GLN A 182 -0.88 -17.57 13.34
N ILE A 183 -2.01 -17.58 12.64
CA ILE A 183 -2.18 -16.86 11.36
C ILE A 183 -2.09 -15.36 11.59
N GLU A 184 -2.77 -14.84 12.61
CA GLU A 184 -2.73 -13.42 12.94
C GLU A 184 -1.30 -12.97 13.27
N GLU A 185 -0.61 -13.71 14.12
CA GLU A 185 0.77 -13.42 14.49
C GLU A 185 1.74 -13.54 13.32
N MET A 186 1.55 -14.53 12.44
CA MET A 186 2.34 -14.70 11.22
C MET A 186 2.20 -13.50 10.30
N ILE A 187 0.98 -13.00 10.09
CA ILE A 187 0.70 -11.96 9.08
C ILE A 187 0.87 -10.55 9.65
N ARG A 188 0.34 -10.27 10.84
CA ARG A 188 0.37 -8.93 11.43
C ARG A 188 1.70 -8.60 12.07
N PHE A 189 2.33 -9.59 12.72
CA PHE A 189 3.54 -9.39 13.51
C PHE A 189 4.77 -10.06 12.90
N SER A 190 4.62 -10.70 11.74
CA SER A 190 5.71 -11.43 11.08
C SER A 190 6.36 -12.48 12.01
N SER A 191 5.58 -13.13 12.87
CA SER A 191 6.09 -14.13 13.83
C SER A 191 6.66 -15.36 13.13
N ASN A 192 7.97 -15.61 13.26
CA ASN A 192 8.62 -16.81 12.72
C ASN A 192 8.17 -18.11 13.43
N PRO A 193 8.03 -18.16 14.78
CA PRO A 193 7.48 -19.34 15.44
C PRO A 193 6.10 -19.73 14.92
N SER A 194 5.19 -18.76 14.79
CA SER A 194 3.83 -19.00 14.29
C SER A 194 3.85 -19.42 12.82
N THR A 195 4.73 -18.81 12.01
CA THR A 195 4.98 -19.24 10.61
C THR A 195 5.38 -20.71 10.54
N ASN A 196 6.33 -21.14 11.37
CA ASN A 196 6.81 -22.52 11.38
C ASN A 196 5.73 -23.51 11.80
N THR A 197 4.85 -23.14 12.73
CA THR A 197 3.68 -23.94 13.11
C THR A 197 2.74 -24.16 11.91
N ILE A 198 2.42 -23.09 11.17
CA ILE A 198 1.57 -23.19 9.98
C ILE A 198 2.25 -24.02 8.87
N ILE A 199 3.56 -23.84 8.65
CA ILE A 199 4.31 -24.65 7.68
C ILE A 199 4.24 -26.15 8.04
N LYS A 200 4.44 -26.49 9.31
CA LYS A 200 4.34 -27.89 9.79
C LYS A 200 2.93 -28.44 9.58
N LEU A 201 1.90 -27.68 9.92
CA LEU A 201 0.50 -28.05 9.70
C LEU A 201 0.22 -28.37 8.23
N LEU A 202 0.79 -27.59 7.30
CA LEU A 202 0.60 -27.78 5.86
C LEU A 202 1.47 -28.91 5.27
N GLY A 203 2.28 -29.58 6.08
CA GLY A 203 3.15 -30.69 5.66
C GLY A 203 4.48 -30.24 5.06
N GLY A 204 4.93 -29.02 5.38
CA GLY A 204 6.25 -28.51 5.02
C GLY A 204 6.30 -27.76 3.67
N PRO A 205 7.45 -27.14 3.35
CA PRO A 205 7.59 -26.25 2.20
C PRO A 205 7.28 -26.90 0.84
N LYS A 206 7.66 -28.18 0.66
CA LYS A 206 7.40 -28.90 -0.59
C LYS A 206 5.90 -29.03 -0.87
N LYS A 207 5.13 -29.50 0.12
CA LYS A 207 3.67 -29.64 -0.01
C LYS A 207 2.98 -28.29 -0.20
N ILE A 208 3.50 -27.23 0.43
CA ILE A 208 3.03 -25.85 0.19
C ILE A 208 3.29 -25.45 -1.26
N GLN A 209 4.50 -25.66 -1.79
CA GLN A 209 4.83 -25.35 -3.18
C GLN A 209 3.95 -26.12 -4.16
N ASP A 210 3.71 -27.41 -3.92
CA ASP A 210 2.85 -28.25 -4.75
C ASP A 210 1.41 -27.68 -4.79
N LEU A 211 0.85 -27.32 -3.63
CA LEU A 211 -0.47 -26.68 -3.54
C LEU A 211 -0.52 -25.35 -4.30
N LEU A 212 0.51 -24.52 -4.17
CA LEU A 212 0.57 -23.21 -4.84
C LEU A 212 0.73 -23.37 -6.36
N ASN A 213 1.44 -24.39 -6.82
CA ASN A 213 1.62 -24.70 -8.24
C ASN A 213 0.30 -25.03 -8.95
N GLU A 214 -0.67 -25.62 -8.23
CA GLU A 214 -2.02 -25.90 -8.75
C GLU A 214 -2.79 -24.61 -9.09
N THR A 215 -2.52 -23.52 -8.38
CA THR A 215 -3.22 -22.23 -8.56
C THR A 215 -2.79 -21.47 -9.81
N LYS A 216 -1.60 -21.78 -10.36
CA LYS A 216 -0.91 -21.03 -11.42
C LYS A 216 -0.58 -19.56 -11.10
N ILE A 217 -0.91 -19.05 -9.90
CA ILE A 217 -0.68 -17.64 -9.50
C ILE A 217 0.81 -17.32 -9.31
N TYR A 218 1.62 -18.29 -8.90
CA TYR A 218 3.04 -18.09 -8.57
C TYR A 218 3.99 -18.64 -9.64
N LYS A 219 3.53 -18.75 -10.89
CA LYS A 219 4.31 -19.31 -12.01
C LYS A 219 4.97 -18.26 -12.91
N GLU A 220 5.01 -17.00 -12.47
CA GLU A 220 5.61 -15.88 -13.21
C GLU A 220 7.02 -15.54 -12.76
#